data_AF-A0A2H9LST1-F1
#
_entry.id   AF-A0A2H9LST1-F1
#
_cell.length_a   1.000
_cell.length_b   1.000
_cell.length_c   1.000
_cell.angle_alpha   90.00
_cell.angle_beta   90.00
_cell.angle_gamma   90.00
#
_symmetry.space_group_name_H-M   'P 1'
#
loop_
_entity.id
_entity.type
_entity.pdbx_description
1 polymer ?
#
loop_
_entity_poly.entity_id
_entity_poly.type
_entity_poly.pdbx_seq_one_letter_code
_entity_poly.pdbx_strand_id
1 'polypeptide(L)'
;MTYLNNQINLFKKSFKLDKKRFFSVIIFDFLFILVSYIALFLCGMWLNSSASKISGLDLTTLTENAINELAALKSFYYGAIICLILLIIFLFFAWSFFQGFIWNTILKKKFNLDYFKKFLLLNLACIPLSIIPFFIALICLRLFNSIILFFSTAGLNTSLVMFVLLILSAFIFLPIMLYLINFISILYFYFTKKSKILDSFKDTFKIAVKKIHLLYIPCLVMSLAFVFLAVITIPLNILPLWLISLVSFVLLVIYAAWARFYIVAVIAKL
;
A
#
# COMPACT_ATOMS: atom_id res chain seq x y z
N MET A 1 17.65 7.60 27.49
CA MET A 1 17.09 8.93 27.16
C MET A 1 17.63 9.53 25.85
N THR A 2 18.93 9.46 25.57
CA THR A 2 19.56 10.09 24.39
C THR A 2 18.97 9.64 23.06
N TYR A 3 18.63 8.36 22.93
CA TYR A 3 17.98 7.80 21.74
C TYR A 3 16.59 8.39 21.47
N LEU A 4 15.73 8.42 22.50
CA LEU A 4 14.38 8.96 22.41
C LEU A 4 14.40 10.46 22.05
N ASN A 5 15.29 11.23 22.67
CA ASN A 5 15.47 12.65 22.34
C ASN A 5 15.90 12.85 20.88
N ASN A 6 16.76 11.98 20.34
CA ASN A 6 17.13 12.01 18.93
C ASN A 6 15.94 11.67 18.01
N GLN A 7 15.09 10.71 18.40
CA GLN A 7 13.89 10.36 17.63
C GLN A 7 12.84 11.49 17.62
N ILE A 8 12.62 12.15 18.76
CA ILE A 8 11.76 13.34 18.85
C ILE A 8 12.32 14.48 17.98
N ASN A 9 13.65 14.69 18.00
CA ASN A 9 14.29 15.69 17.15
C ASN A 9 14.18 15.34 15.67
N LEU A 10 14.27 14.06 15.30
CA LEU A 10 14.04 13.58 13.94
C LEU A 10 12.59 13.82 13.50
N PHE A 11 11.62 13.52 14.35
CA PHE A 11 10.21 13.77 14.11
C PHE A 11 9.93 15.26 13.91
N LYS A 12 10.45 16.13 14.78
CA LYS A 12 10.33 17.59 14.60
C LYS A 12 10.96 18.07 13.28
N LYS A 13 12.11 17.50 12.91
CA LYS A 13 12.79 17.82 11.65
C LYS A 13 12.04 17.29 10.43
N SER A 14 11.29 16.19 10.54
CA SER A 14 10.49 15.65 9.42
C SER A 14 9.26 16.48 9.07
N PHE A 15 8.94 17.52 9.84
CA PHE A 15 7.96 18.54 9.43
C PHE A 15 8.61 19.74 8.74
N LYS A 16 9.93 19.95 8.89
CA LYS A 16 10.71 20.99 8.21
C LYS A 16 11.21 20.50 6.86
N LEU A 17 10.33 19.88 6.08
CA LEU A 17 10.67 19.33 4.77
C LEU A 17 10.80 20.45 3.74
N ASP A 18 11.58 20.17 2.70
CA ASP A 18 11.59 20.96 1.50
C ASP A 18 10.21 20.89 0.83
N LYS A 19 9.43 21.96 1.00
CA LYS A 19 8.01 22.04 0.61
C LYS A 19 7.79 21.61 -0.84
N LYS A 20 8.70 21.99 -1.75
CA LYS A 20 8.59 21.65 -3.17
C LYS A 20 8.66 20.14 -3.38
N ARG A 21 9.65 19.48 -2.79
CA ARG A 21 9.82 18.03 -2.90
C ARG A 21 8.70 17.25 -2.23
N PHE A 22 8.26 17.71 -1.06
CA PHE A 22 7.12 17.10 -0.35
C PHE A 22 5.85 17.14 -1.21
N PHE A 23 5.54 18.30 -1.78
CA PHE A 23 4.38 18.47 -2.65
C PHE A 23 4.49 17.67 -3.94
N SER A 24 5.68 17.58 -4.55
CA SER A 24 5.90 16.71 -5.73
C SER A 24 5.62 15.24 -5.42
N VAL A 25 6.04 14.72 -4.26
CA VAL A 25 5.75 13.33 -3.86
C VAL A 25 4.24 13.11 -3.73
N ILE A 26 3.52 14.04 -3.09
CA ILE A 26 2.06 13.99 -2.98
C ILE A 26 1.41 13.95 -4.37
N ILE A 27 1.82 14.83 -5.29
CA ILE A 27 1.30 14.84 -6.67
C ILE A 27 1.57 13.49 -7.36
N PHE A 28 2.77 12.93 -7.23
CA PHE A 28 3.08 11.64 -7.84
C PHE A 28 2.23 10.50 -7.27
N ASP A 29 1.95 10.50 -5.97
CA ASP A 29 1.02 9.54 -5.36
C ASP A 29 -0.40 9.69 -5.91
N PHE A 30 -0.92 10.94 -6.00
CA PHE A 30 -2.23 11.20 -6.58
C PHE A 30 -2.32 10.75 -8.05
N LEU A 31 -1.30 11.07 -8.85
CA LEU A 31 -1.25 10.67 -10.26
C LEU A 31 -1.21 9.15 -10.40
N PHE A 32 -0.41 8.45 -9.58
CA PHE A 32 -0.40 6.99 -9.59
C PHE A 32 -1.78 6.40 -9.29
N ILE A 33 -2.46 6.92 -8.26
CA ILE A 33 -3.76 6.41 -7.85
C ILE A 33 -4.82 6.72 -8.92
N LEU A 34 -4.79 7.92 -9.51
CA LEU A 34 -5.68 8.31 -10.60
C LEU A 34 -5.50 7.41 -11.82
N VAL A 35 -4.25 7.19 -12.26
CA VAL A 35 -3.94 6.29 -13.40
C VAL A 35 -4.38 4.86 -13.11
N SER A 36 -4.15 4.38 -11.89
CA SER A 36 -4.58 3.04 -11.47
C SER A 36 -6.10 2.91 -11.45
N TYR A 37 -6.80 3.92 -10.95
CA TYR A 37 -8.26 3.97 -10.92
C TYR A 37 -8.85 3.95 -12.33
N ILE A 38 -8.33 4.77 -13.25
CA ILE A 38 -8.79 4.81 -14.66
C ILE A 38 -8.59 3.43 -15.31
N ALA A 39 -7.44 2.79 -15.11
CA ALA A 39 -7.18 1.46 -15.66
C ALA A 39 -8.14 0.39 -15.10
N LEU A 40 -8.38 0.41 -13.79
CA LEU A 40 -9.34 -0.48 -13.15
C LEU A 40 -10.77 -0.24 -13.62
N PHE A 41 -11.17 1.03 -13.77
CA PHE A 41 -12.48 1.42 -14.26
C PHE A 41 -12.71 0.94 -15.69
N LEU A 42 -11.77 1.17 -16.60
CA LEU A 42 -11.86 0.70 -18.00
C LEU A 42 -11.91 -0.83 -18.09
N CYS A 43 -11.09 -1.53 -17.30
CA CYS A 43 -11.13 -2.99 -17.20
C CYS A 43 -12.50 -3.48 -16.67
N GLY A 44 -13.01 -2.87 -15.60
CA GLY A 44 -14.32 -3.19 -15.03
C GLY A 44 -15.48 -2.94 -15.99
N MET A 45 -15.46 -1.82 -16.73
CA MET A 45 -16.44 -1.55 -17.78
C MET A 45 -16.44 -2.63 -18.86
N TRP A 46 -15.27 -3.03 -19.33
CA TRP A 46 -15.14 -4.08 -20.34
C TRP A 46 -15.63 -5.44 -19.82
N LEU A 47 -15.26 -5.80 -18.59
CA LEU A 47 -15.71 -7.03 -17.93
C LEU A 47 -17.24 -7.06 -17.77
N ASN A 48 -17.84 -5.97 -17.28
CA ASN A 48 -19.30 -5.87 -17.12
C ASN A 48 -20.03 -5.92 -18.46
N SER A 49 -19.52 -5.21 -19.48
CA SER A 49 -20.09 -5.27 -20.84
C SER A 49 -19.97 -6.65 -21.47
N SER A 50 -18.97 -7.44 -21.09
CA SER A 50 -18.78 -8.78 -21.64
C SER A 50 -19.58 -9.82 -20.85
N ALA A 51 -19.68 -9.68 -19.53
CA ALA A 51 -20.46 -10.55 -18.66
C ALA A 51 -21.98 -10.43 -18.93
N SER A 52 -22.48 -9.21 -19.16
CA SER A 52 -23.89 -8.97 -19.51
C SER A 52 -24.32 -9.63 -20.84
N LYS A 53 -23.38 -9.88 -21.76
CA LYS A 53 -23.64 -10.63 -23.00
C LYS A 53 -23.80 -12.14 -22.77
N ILE A 54 -23.39 -12.64 -21.61
CA ILE A 54 -23.28 -14.07 -21.27
C ILE A 54 -24.33 -14.46 -20.22
N SER A 55 -24.83 -13.50 -19.45
CA SER A 55 -25.83 -13.73 -18.39
C SER A 55 -27.20 -14.22 -18.89
N GLY A 56 -27.43 -14.27 -20.21
CA GLY A 56 -28.66 -14.77 -20.83
C GLY A 56 -28.53 -16.11 -21.56
N LEU A 57 -27.39 -16.81 -21.44
CA LEU A 57 -27.16 -18.10 -22.12
C LEU A 57 -27.81 -19.25 -21.34
N ASP A 58 -28.56 -20.11 -22.03
CA ASP A 58 -29.19 -21.30 -21.46
C ASP A 58 -28.45 -22.58 -21.87
N LEU A 59 -27.45 -22.92 -21.05
CA LEU A 59 -26.57 -24.08 -21.22
C LEU A 59 -27.27 -25.43 -20.95
N THR A 60 -28.56 -25.44 -20.59
CA THR A 60 -29.28 -26.66 -20.23
C THR A 60 -29.87 -27.42 -21.42
N THR A 61 -29.94 -26.79 -22.60
CA THR A 61 -30.50 -27.42 -23.81
C THR A 61 -29.40 -27.78 -24.81
N LEU A 62 -29.28 -29.07 -25.17
CA LEU A 62 -28.39 -29.56 -26.22
C LEU A 62 -28.94 -29.19 -27.61
N THR A 63 -28.82 -27.91 -27.96
CA THR A 63 -29.18 -27.38 -29.29
C THR A 63 -27.92 -26.93 -30.03
N GLU A 64 -28.02 -26.68 -31.34
CA GLU A 64 -26.92 -26.11 -32.14
C GLU A 64 -26.45 -24.75 -31.58
N ASN A 65 -27.34 -24.03 -30.88
CA ASN A 65 -27.00 -22.83 -30.15
C ASN A 65 -26.02 -23.10 -29.00
N ALA A 66 -26.10 -24.23 -28.30
CA ALA A 66 -25.24 -24.55 -27.17
C ALA A 66 -23.73 -24.57 -27.52
N ILE A 67 -23.38 -24.92 -28.76
CA ILE A 67 -21.99 -24.86 -29.24
C ILE A 67 -21.52 -23.40 -29.35
N ASN A 68 -22.37 -22.51 -29.86
CA ASN A 68 -22.08 -21.08 -29.97
C ASN A 68 -22.04 -20.41 -28.60
N GLU A 69 -22.94 -20.79 -27.69
CA GLU A 69 -22.95 -20.29 -26.30
C GLU A 69 -21.69 -20.71 -25.53
N LEU A 70 -21.27 -21.98 -25.67
CA LEU A 70 -20.02 -22.47 -25.10
C LEU A 70 -18.79 -21.75 -25.67
N ALA A 71 -18.78 -21.46 -26.98
CA ALA A 71 -17.71 -20.70 -27.63
C ALA A 71 -17.64 -19.26 -27.10
N ALA A 72 -18.78 -18.59 -26.92
CA ALA A 72 -18.86 -17.26 -26.33
C ALA A 72 -18.35 -17.24 -24.88
N LEU A 73 -18.72 -18.24 -24.09
CA LEU A 73 -18.25 -18.40 -22.71
C LEU A 73 -16.72 -18.61 -22.66
N LYS A 74 -16.18 -19.49 -23.50
CA LYS A 74 -14.72 -19.70 -23.61
C LYS A 74 -14.00 -18.41 -24.02
N SER A 75 -14.51 -17.71 -25.04
CA SER A 75 -13.95 -16.45 -25.51
C SER A 75 -13.92 -15.40 -24.40
N PHE A 76 -14.96 -15.34 -23.57
CA PHE A 76 -14.98 -14.45 -22.40
C PHE A 76 -13.96 -14.84 -21.35
N TYR A 77 -13.84 -16.12 -20.99
CA TYR A 77 -12.84 -16.56 -20.02
C TYR A 77 -11.41 -16.22 -20.48
N TYR A 78 -11.06 -16.52 -21.74
CA TYR A 78 -9.75 -16.16 -22.27
C TYR A 78 -9.56 -14.64 -22.34
N GLY A 79 -10.57 -13.90 -22.78
CA GLY A 79 -10.53 -12.44 -22.82
C GLY A 79 -10.35 -11.82 -21.43
N ALA A 80 -11.05 -12.33 -20.42
CA ALA A 80 -10.95 -11.88 -19.03
C ALA A 80 -9.56 -12.16 -18.46
N ILE A 81 -9.00 -13.36 -18.69
CA ILE A 81 -7.63 -13.70 -18.29
C ILE A 81 -6.63 -12.74 -18.94
N ILE A 82 -6.72 -12.53 -20.26
CA ILE A 82 -5.83 -11.61 -21.00
C ILE A 82 -5.97 -10.18 -20.46
N CYS A 83 -7.20 -9.71 -20.26
CA CYS A 83 -7.48 -8.38 -19.72
C CYS A 83 -6.86 -8.19 -18.33
N LEU A 84 -7.00 -9.18 -17.44
CA LEU A 84 -6.39 -9.17 -16.11
C LEU A 84 -4.85 -9.18 -16.17
N ILE A 85 -4.26 -9.99 -17.05
CA ILE A 85 -2.80 -10.02 -17.23
C ILE A 85 -2.30 -8.66 -17.70
N LEU A 86 -2.93 -8.06 -18.71
CA LEU A 86 -2.58 -6.73 -19.22
C LEU A 86 -2.72 -5.65 -18.15
N LEU A 87 -3.79 -5.70 -17.36
CA LEU A 87 -4.01 -4.79 -16.23
C LEU A 87 -2.90 -4.94 -15.18
N ILE A 88 -2.53 -6.17 -14.79
CA ILE A 88 -1.45 -6.42 -13.83
C ILE A 88 -0.12 -5.87 -14.35
N ILE A 89 0.21 -6.14 -15.62
CA ILE A 89 1.42 -5.61 -16.26
C ILE A 89 1.40 -4.08 -16.23
N PHE A 90 0.30 -3.46 -16.67
CA PHE A 90 0.16 -2.00 -16.68
C PHE A 90 0.34 -1.39 -15.29
N LEU A 91 -0.35 -1.91 -14.28
CA LEU A 91 -0.26 -1.43 -12.90
C LEU A 91 1.15 -1.62 -12.33
N PHE A 92 1.83 -2.71 -12.66
CA PHE A 92 3.21 -2.95 -12.25
C PHE A 92 4.18 -1.93 -12.87
N PHE A 93 4.03 -1.61 -14.15
CA PHE A 93 4.83 -0.58 -14.83
C PHE A 93 4.54 0.81 -14.25
N ALA A 94 3.26 1.16 -14.06
CA ALA A 94 2.85 2.42 -13.45
C ALA A 94 3.42 2.56 -12.04
N TRP A 95 3.24 1.55 -11.18
CA TRP A 95 3.81 1.52 -9.83
C TRP A 95 5.33 1.74 -9.87
N SER A 96 6.03 1.00 -10.71
CA SER A 96 7.48 1.12 -10.84
C SER A 96 7.93 2.50 -11.28
N PHE A 97 7.19 3.11 -12.21
CA PHE A 97 7.48 4.44 -12.72
C PHE A 97 7.32 5.48 -11.62
N PHE A 98 6.14 5.56 -11.01
CA PHE A 98 5.85 6.56 -9.97
C PHE A 98 6.73 6.38 -8.73
N GLN A 99 6.95 5.15 -8.27
CA GLN A 99 7.88 4.90 -7.16
C GLN A 99 9.31 5.36 -7.52
N GLY A 100 9.79 5.10 -8.73
CA GLY A 100 11.09 5.58 -9.18
C GLY A 100 11.19 7.12 -9.15
N PHE A 101 10.14 7.84 -9.54
CA PHE A 101 10.09 9.31 -9.42
C PHE A 101 10.06 9.80 -7.97
N ILE A 102 9.25 9.16 -7.12
CA ILE A 102 9.13 9.50 -5.70
C ILE A 102 10.50 9.37 -5.02
N TRP A 103 11.18 8.22 -5.18
CA TRP A 103 12.46 7.98 -4.51
C TRP A 103 13.59 8.86 -5.02
N ASN A 104 13.64 9.12 -6.33
CA ASN A 104 14.60 10.08 -6.89
C ASN A 104 14.34 11.50 -6.40
N THR A 105 13.07 11.90 -6.26
CA THR A 105 12.70 13.23 -5.72
C THR A 105 13.09 13.37 -4.26
N ILE A 106 12.79 12.36 -3.43
CA ILE A 106 13.17 12.35 -2.00
C ILE A 106 14.69 12.47 -1.85
N LEU A 107 15.45 11.72 -2.64
CA LEU A 107 16.92 11.65 -2.59
C LEU A 107 17.66 12.66 -3.47
N LYS A 108 16.94 13.57 -4.13
CA LYS A 108 17.50 14.59 -5.04
C LYS A 108 18.37 14.00 -6.17
N LYS A 109 18.01 12.84 -6.70
CA LYS A 109 18.67 12.21 -7.85
C LYS A 109 17.92 12.49 -9.15
N LYS A 110 18.64 12.51 -10.27
CA LYS A 110 18.01 12.60 -11.60
C LYS A 110 17.49 11.23 -12.01
N PHE A 111 16.26 11.20 -12.52
CA PHE A 111 15.68 9.99 -13.09
C PHE A 111 16.31 9.72 -14.48
N ASN A 112 16.76 8.49 -14.73
CA ASN A 112 17.29 8.04 -16.01
C ASN A 112 16.64 6.68 -16.38
N LEU A 113 16.53 6.38 -17.68
CA LEU A 113 15.99 5.11 -18.19
C LEU A 113 16.78 3.89 -17.72
N ASP A 114 18.10 3.98 -17.63
CA ASP A 114 18.92 2.86 -17.11
C ASP A 114 18.66 2.59 -15.63
N TYR A 115 18.42 3.65 -14.86
CA TYR A 115 17.97 3.52 -13.47
C TYR A 115 16.58 2.88 -13.43
N PHE A 116 15.65 3.32 -14.28
CA PHE A 116 14.29 2.77 -14.34
C PHE A 116 14.28 1.28 -14.66
N LYS A 117 15.07 0.80 -15.64
CA LYS A 117 15.20 -0.63 -15.96
C LYS A 117 15.63 -1.45 -14.75
N LYS A 118 16.65 -0.98 -14.02
CA LYS A 118 17.12 -1.65 -12.80
C LYS A 118 16.08 -1.55 -11.66
N PHE A 119 15.35 -0.45 -11.56
CA PHE A 119 14.28 -0.25 -10.58
C PHE A 119 13.07 -1.17 -10.84
N LEU A 120 12.74 -1.39 -12.11
CA LEU A 120 11.72 -2.36 -12.53
C LEU A 120 12.11 -3.78 -12.11
N LEU A 121 13.38 -4.17 -12.34
CA LEU A 121 13.88 -5.47 -11.90
C LEU A 121 13.88 -5.60 -10.37
N LEU A 122 14.20 -4.52 -9.65
CA LEU A 122 14.05 -4.49 -8.19
C LEU A 122 12.59 -4.73 -7.78
N ASN A 123 11.63 -4.03 -8.37
CA ASN A 123 10.22 -4.20 -8.03
C ASN A 123 9.71 -5.61 -8.33
N LEU A 124 10.16 -6.21 -9.42
CA LEU A 124 9.86 -7.60 -9.75
C LEU A 124 10.36 -8.53 -8.63
N ALA A 125 11.61 -8.34 -8.19
CA ALA A 125 12.18 -9.08 -7.06
C ALA A 125 11.49 -8.78 -5.72
N CYS A 126 10.81 -7.64 -5.59
CA CYS A 126 10.06 -7.26 -4.40
C CYS A 126 8.63 -7.83 -4.37
N ILE A 127 8.09 -8.36 -5.48
CA ILE A 127 6.73 -8.92 -5.51
C ILE A 127 6.55 -9.96 -4.40
N PRO A 128 7.42 -11.00 -4.25
CA PRO A 128 7.28 -11.99 -3.18
C PRO A 128 7.31 -11.36 -1.79
N LEU A 129 8.13 -10.31 -1.61
CA LEU A 129 8.27 -9.62 -0.33
C LEU A 129 7.04 -8.76 0.00
N SER A 130 6.35 -8.23 -1.01
CA SER A 130 5.09 -7.48 -0.85
C SER A 130 3.87 -8.38 -0.59
N ILE A 131 3.93 -9.65 -1.00
CA ILE A 131 2.88 -10.65 -0.76
C ILE A 131 2.78 -11.01 0.73
N ILE A 132 3.91 -11.05 1.44
CA ILE A 132 3.96 -11.38 2.87
C ILE A 132 3.12 -10.42 3.75
N PRO A 133 3.31 -9.08 3.72
CA PRO A 133 2.49 -8.17 4.50
C PRO A 133 1.02 -8.23 4.10
N PHE A 134 0.71 -8.49 2.83
CA PHE A 134 -0.67 -8.66 2.38
C PHE A 134 -1.34 -9.87 3.04
N PHE A 135 -0.69 -11.04 3.07
CA PHE A 135 -1.22 -12.21 3.76
C PHE A 135 -1.32 -12.02 5.27
N ILE A 136 -0.33 -11.39 5.90
CA ILE A 136 -0.38 -11.03 7.32
C ILE A 136 -1.59 -10.12 7.58
N ALA A 137 -1.85 -9.14 6.70
CA ALA A 137 -3.02 -8.27 6.81
C ALA A 137 -4.33 -9.06 6.80
N LEU A 138 -4.47 -9.99 5.85
CA LEU A 138 -5.66 -10.82 5.72
C LEU A 138 -5.85 -11.75 6.91
N ILE A 139 -4.78 -12.38 7.39
CA ILE A 139 -4.82 -13.24 8.59
C ILE A 139 -5.28 -12.43 9.79
N CYS A 140 -4.70 -11.24 10.00
CA CYS A 140 -5.08 -10.39 11.11
C CYS A 140 -6.53 -9.90 10.99
N LEU A 141 -6.97 -9.46 9.80
CA LEU A 141 -8.37 -9.08 9.57
C LEU A 141 -9.32 -10.23 9.92
N ARG A 142 -8.99 -11.45 9.50
CA ARG A 142 -9.79 -12.64 9.82
C ARG A 142 -9.79 -12.95 11.31
N LEU A 143 -8.65 -12.85 11.97
CA LEU A 143 -8.55 -13.01 13.43
C LEU A 143 -9.38 -11.97 14.18
N PHE A 144 -9.31 -10.69 13.78
CA PHE A 144 -10.14 -9.63 14.35
C PHE A 144 -11.62 -9.94 14.21
N ASN A 145 -12.08 -10.34 13.01
CA ASN A 145 -13.48 -10.71 12.79
C ASN A 145 -13.90 -11.92 13.64
N SER A 146 -13.06 -12.95 13.75
CA SER A 146 -13.35 -14.12 14.58
C SER A 146 -13.45 -13.76 16.07
N ILE A 147 -12.57 -12.88 16.56
CA ILE A 147 -12.60 -12.40 17.95
C ILE A 147 -13.88 -11.61 18.22
N ILE A 148 -14.25 -10.68 17.32
CA ILE A 148 -15.50 -9.92 17.43
C ILE A 148 -16.70 -10.86 17.47
N LEU A 149 -16.75 -11.84 16.56
CA LEU A 149 -17.84 -12.79 16.48
C LEU A 149 -17.94 -13.63 17.76
N PHE A 150 -16.83 -14.20 18.24
CA PHE A 150 -16.77 -14.96 19.49
C PHE A 150 -17.31 -14.18 20.68
N PHE A 151 -16.87 -12.93 20.85
CA PHE A 151 -17.31 -12.09 21.95
C PHE A 151 -18.76 -11.64 21.83
N SER A 152 -19.24 -11.38 20.61
CA SER A 152 -20.65 -11.08 20.36
C SER A 152 -21.56 -12.25 20.74
N THR A 153 -21.13 -13.49 20.47
CA THR A 153 -21.86 -14.71 20.84
C THR A 153 -21.78 -15.05 22.33
N ALA A 154 -20.72 -14.61 23.02
CA ALA A 154 -20.51 -14.87 24.44
C ALA A 154 -21.26 -13.90 25.38
N GLY A 155 -22.04 -12.95 24.84
CA GLY A 155 -22.80 -11.96 25.64
C GLY A 155 -21.93 -10.94 26.37
N LEU A 156 -20.65 -10.81 26.01
CA LEU A 156 -19.74 -9.84 26.61
C LEU A 156 -20.03 -8.43 26.08
N ASN A 157 -19.73 -7.41 26.89
CA ASN A 157 -19.96 -6.02 26.52
C ASN A 157 -19.12 -5.67 25.27
N THR A 158 -19.81 -5.50 24.14
CA THR A 158 -19.22 -5.24 22.83
C THR A 158 -18.33 -4.01 22.83
N SER A 159 -18.64 -3.00 23.65
CA SER A 159 -17.83 -1.79 23.74
C SER A 159 -16.42 -2.03 24.31
N LEU A 160 -16.30 -2.88 25.34
CA LEU A 160 -15.01 -3.22 25.96
C LEU A 160 -14.15 -4.05 25.00
N VAL A 161 -14.77 -5.00 24.30
CA VAL A 161 -14.10 -5.84 23.29
C VAL A 161 -13.57 -4.98 22.14
N MET A 162 -14.39 -4.06 21.62
CA MET A 162 -13.97 -3.12 20.57
C MET A 162 -12.82 -2.23 21.04
N PHE A 163 -12.83 -1.80 22.30
CA PHE A 163 -11.74 -1.02 22.88
C PHE A 163 -10.42 -1.82 22.98
N VAL A 164 -10.46 -3.07 23.44
CA VAL A 164 -9.27 -3.93 23.50
C VAL A 164 -8.73 -4.22 22.10
N LEU A 165 -9.61 -4.51 21.14
CA LEU A 165 -9.22 -4.72 19.75
C LEU A 165 -8.60 -3.46 19.14
N LEU A 166 -9.13 -2.28 19.47
CA LEU A 166 -8.54 -1.01 19.05
C LEU A 166 -7.10 -0.87 19.57
N ILE A 167 -6.86 -1.14 20.85
CA ILE A 167 -5.50 -1.10 21.44
C ILE A 167 -4.57 -2.09 20.73
N LEU A 168 -4.98 -3.34 20.57
CA LEU A 168 -4.18 -4.36 19.87
C LEU A 168 -3.87 -3.94 18.43
N SER A 169 -4.87 -3.38 17.74
CA SER A 169 -4.70 -2.90 16.36
C SER A 169 -3.68 -1.76 16.29
N ALA A 170 -3.76 -0.78 17.20
CA ALA A 170 -2.95 0.43 17.17
C ALA A 170 -1.50 0.20 17.63
N PHE A 171 -1.28 -0.67 18.63
CA PHE A 171 0.04 -0.83 19.27
C PHE A 171 0.79 -2.11 18.89
N ILE A 172 0.11 -3.09 18.30
CA ILE A 172 0.75 -4.35 17.87
C ILE A 172 0.67 -4.48 16.36
N PHE A 173 -0.54 -4.52 15.82
CA PHE A 173 -0.73 -4.84 14.41
C PHE A 173 -0.22 -3.72 13.48
N LEU A 174 -0.63 -2.47 13.72
CA LEU A 174 -0.26 -1.35 12.87
C LEU A 174 1.26 -1.08 12.85
N PRO A 175 1.99 -1.14 13.98
CA PRO A 175 3.45 -1.03 13.94
C PRO A 175 4.14 -2.16 13.18
N ILE A 176 3.65 -3.40 13.27
CA ILE A 176 4.19 -4.54 12.50
C ILE A 176 3.96 -4.32 11.00
N MET A 177 2.75 -3.90 10.62
CA MET A 177 2.42 -3.60 9.22
C MET A 177 3.27 -2.45 8.68
N LEU A 178 3.41 -1.36 9.44
CA LEU A 178 4.29 -0.27 9.09
C LEU A 178 5.74 -0.72 9.00
N TYR A 179 6.23 -1.57 9.90
CA TYR A 179 7.58 -2.11 9.81
C TYR A 179 7.82 -2.87 8.49
N LEU A 180 6.88 -3.71 8.07
CA LEU A 180 6.97 -4.45 6.80
C LEU A 180 6.95 -3.51 5.58
N ILE A 181 6.08 -2.50 5.59
CA ILE A 181 6.05 -1.47 4.53
C ILE A 181 7.37 -0.66 4.52
N ASN A 182 7.92 -0.40 5.70
CA ASN A 182 9.15 0.36 5.87
C ASN A 182 10.36 -0.44 5.41
N PHE A 183 10.32 -1.77 5.47
CA PHE A 183 11.36 -2.62 4.88
C PHE A 183 11.54 -2.35 3.38
N ILE A 184 10.42 -2.26 2.64
CA ILE A 184 10.42 -1.93 1.20
C ILE A 184 10.98 -0.51 1.00
N SER A 185 10.61 0.43 1.86
CA SER A 185 11.12 1.81 1.84
C SER A 185 12.63 1.89 2.08
N ILE A 186 13.17 1.08 3.00
CA ILE A 186 14.62 0.97 3.24
C ILE A 186 15.32 0.42 2.00
N LEU A 187 14.75 -0.61 1.38
CA LEU A 187 15.30 -1.21 0.16
C LEU A 187 15.38 -0.18 -0.98
N TYR A 188 14.31 0.58 -1.19
CA TYR A 188 14.27 1.65 -2.19
C TYR A 188 15.29 2.75 -1.91
N PHE A 189 15.49 3.12 -0.64
CA PHE A 189 16.53 4.08 -0.26
C PHE A 189 17.94 3.60 -0.63
N TYR A 190 18.32 2.37 -0.24
CA TYR A 190 19.64 1.83 -0.53
C TYR A 190 19.86 1.59 -2.02
N PHE A 191 18.83 1.08 -2.71
CA PHE A 191 18.89 0.89 -4.15
C PHE A 191 19.07 2.20 -4.88
N THR A 192 18.33 3.23 -4.49
CA THR A 192 18.48 4.55 -5.10
C THR A 192 19.86 5.14 -4.83
N LYS A 193 20.50 4.84 -3.70
CA LYS A 193 21.89 5.24 -3.43
C LYS A 193 22.94 4.48 -4.25
N LYS A 194 22.90 3.14 -4.25
CA LYS A 194 24.00 2.27 -4.76
C LYS A 194 23.75 1.70 -6.16
N SER A 195 22.51 1.65 -6.63
CA SER A 195 22.09 1.11 -7.95
C SER A 195 22.44 -0.37 -8.22
N LYS A 196 22.87 -1.12 -7.18
CA LYS A 196 23.16 -2.55 -7.22
C LYS A 196 22.14 -3.29 -6.36
N ILE A 197 21.38 -4.21 -6.97
CA ILE A 197 20.23 -4.86 -6.33
C ILE A 197 20.66 -5.72 -5.14
N LEU A 198 21.59 -6.66 -5.35
CA LEU A 198 22.05 -7.58 -4.30
C LEU A 198 22.66 -6.85 -3.10
N ASP A 199 23.50 -5.85 -3.35
CA ASP A 199 24.09 -5.03 -2.28
C ASP A 199 23.01 -4.28 -1.48
N SER A 200 21.97 -3.80 -2.18
CA SER A 200 20.85 -3.09 -1.54
C SER A 200 20.02 -4.03 -0.66
N PHE A 201 19.78 -5.26 -1.10
CA PHE A 201 19.14 -6.29 -0.27
C PHE A 201 20.00 -6.65 0.94
N LYS A 202 21.31 -6.84 0.76
CA LYS A 202 22.24 -7.17 1.84
C LYS A 202 22.29 -6.07 2.91
N ASP A 203 22.37 -4.81 2.49
CA ASP A 203 22.37 -3.67 3.41
C ASP A 203 21.02 -3.51 4.12
N THR A 204 19.92 -3.67 3.37
CA THR A 204 18.57 -3.61 3.92
C THR A 204 18.37 -4.68 4.98
N PHE A 205 18.74 -5.93 4.68
CA PHE A 205 18.64 -7.03 5.64
C PHE A 205 19.54 -6.82 6.86
N LYS A 206 20.77 -6.31 6.66
CA LYS A 206 21.68 -5.98 7.76
C LYS A 206 21.05 -4.96 8.71
N ILE A 207 20.35 -3.95 8.19
CA ILE A 207 19.71 -2.92 9.02
C ILE A 207 18.39 -3.42 9.61
N ALA A 208 17.53 -4.01 8.79
CA ALA A 208 16.24 -4.51 9.21
C ALA A 208 16.39 -5.58 10.31
N VAL A 209 17.34 -6.51 10.20
CA VAL A 209 17.51 -7.58 11.19
C VAL A 209 18.40 -7.13 12.34
N LYS A 210 19.60 -6.59 12.08
CA LYS A 210 20.55 -6.27 13.18
C LYS A 210 20.17 -5.00 13.94
N LYS A 211 19.40 -4.10 13.34
CA LYS A 211 18.98 -2.82 13.93
C LYS A 211 17.44 -2.72 14.06
N ILE A 212 16.73 -3.85 14.11
CA ILE A 212 15.26 -3.89 14.23
C ILE A 212 14.75 -3.07 15.43
N HIS A 213 15.44 -3.18 16.56
CA HIS A 213 15.12 -2.47 17.81
C HIS A 213 15.19 -0.95 17.65
N LEU A 214 16.01 -0.45 16.71
CA LEU A 214 16.08 0.97 16.39
C LEU A 214 14.92 1.41 15.48
N LEU A 215 14.38 0.51 14.65
CA LEU A 215 13.26 0.84 13.76
C LEU A 215 11.89 0.80 14.45
N TYR A 216 11.76 0.11 15.58
CA TYR A 216 10.50 -0.04 16.30
C TYR A 216 9.93 1.31 16.80
N ILE A 217 10.75 2.16 17.44
CA ILE A 217 10.29 3.47 17.93
C ILE A 217 9.77 4.37 16.79
N PRO A 218 10.50 4.55 15.67
CA PRO A 218 9.97 5.23 14.48
C PRO A 218 8.63 4.68 13.99
N CYS A 219 8.46 3.36 13.96
CA CYS A 219 7.20 2.74 13.54
C CYS A 219 6.05 3.05 14.51
N LEU A 220 6.32 3.05 15.83
CA LEU A 220 5.34 3.50 16.84
C LEU A 220 4.97 4.97 16.68
N VAL A 221 5.94 5.85 16.43
CA VAL A 221 5.68 7.28 16.19
C VAL A 221 4.79 7.48 14.96
N MET A 222 5.06 6.76 13.88
CA MET A 222 4.20 6.76 12.69
C MET A 222 2.80 6.23 13.01
N SER A 223 2.71 5.16 13.80
CA SER A 223 1.43 4.58 14.22
C SER A 223 0.58 5.57 15.01
N LEU A 224 1.21 6.26 15.97
CA LEU A 224 0.56 7.31 16.75
C LEU A 224 0.11 8.49 15.87
N ALA A 225 0.94 8.90 14.90
CA ALA A 225 0.56 9.94 13.95
C ALA A 225 -0.63 9.52 13.07
N PHE A 226 -0.70 8.25 12.67
CA PHE A 226 -1.84 7.70 11.92
C PHE A 226 -3.11 7.66 12.78
N VAL A 227 -3.02 7.21 14.03
CA VAL A 227 -4.16 7.21 14.97
C VAL A 227 -4.63 8.65 15.21
N PHE A 228 -3.72 9.60 15.41
CA PHE A 228 -4.07 11.01 15.58
C PHE A 228 -4.78 11.58 14.35
N LEU A 229 -4.31 11.22 13.15
CA LEU A 229 -4.97 11.59 11.89
C LEU A 229 -6.39 11.00 11.79
N ALA A 230 -6.58 9.74 12.20
CA ALA A 230 -7.89 9.10 12.25
C ALA A 230 -8.84 9.75 13.28
N VAL A 231 -8.32 10.25 14.41
CA VAL A 231 -9.11 11.00 15.39
C VAL A 231 -9.53 12.35 14.84
N ILE A 232 -8.66 13.04 14.12
CA ILE A 232 -8.97 14.32 13.45
C ILE A 232 -10.06 14.17 12.39
N THR A 233 -10.25 12.98 11.80
CA THR A 233 -11.32 12.75 10.82
C THR A 233 -12.69 12.53 11.46
N ILE A 234 -12.80 12.31 12.78
CA ILE A 234 -14.09 12.06 13.45
C ILE A 234 -15.10 13.21 13.28
N PRO A 235 -14.72 14.49 13.47
CA PRO A 235 -15.65 15.61 13.23
C PRO A 235 -16.13 15.72 11.78
N LEU A 236 -15.41 15.13 10.81
CA LEU A 236 -15.82 15.14 9.40
C LEU A 236 -17.07 14.29 9.15
N ASN A 237 -17.48 13.44 10.09
CA ASN A 237 -18.69 12.61 9.98
C ASN A 237 -20.00 13.40 9.80
N ILE A 238 -19.97 14.73 9.95
CA ILE A 238 -21.09 15.63 9.66
C ILE A 238 -21.27 15.86 8.15
N LEU A 239 -20.21 15.63 7.35
CA LEU A 239 -20.23 15.83 5.91
C LEU A 239 -20.85 14.64 5.16
N PRO A 240 -21.27 14.81 3.88
CA PRO A 240 -21.67 13.69 3.04
C PRO A 240 -20.56 12.64 2.89
N LEU A 241 -20.94 11.36 2.83
CA LEU A 241 -20.01 10.23 2.79
C LEU A 241 -18.93 10.36 1.71
N TRP A 242 -19.30 10.81 0.51
CA TRP A 242 -18.35 10.99 -0.60
C TRP A 242 -17.25 12.02 -0.28
N LEU A 243 -17.59 13.09 0.45
CA LEU A 243 -16.67 14.14 0.84
C LEU A 243 -15.75 13.65 1.98
N ILE A 244 -16.29 12.87 2.93
CA ILE A 244 -15.50 12.21 3.98
C ILE A 244 -14.45 11.29 3.37
N SER A 245 -14.86 10.44 2.41
CA SER A 245 -13.96 9.54 1.71
C SER A 245 -12.86 10.30 0.96
N LEU A 246 -13.22 11.40 0.29
CA LEU A 246 -12.27 12.24 -0.44
C LEU A 246 -11.25 12.89 0.50
N VAL A 247 -11.70 13.53 1.58
CA VAL A 247 -10.81 14.18 2.56
C VAL A 247 -9.91 13.15 3.25
N SER A 248 -10.47 12.01 3.67
CA SER A 248 -9.70 10.93 4.30
C SER A 248 -8.63 10.38 3.36
N PHE A 249 -8.97 10.22 2.08
CA PHE A 249 -8.03 9.81 1.05
C PHE A 249 -6.89 10.82 0.86
N VAL A 250 -7.21 12.11 0.76
CA VAL A 250 -6.20 13.18 0.67
C VAL A 250 -5.26 13.17 1.86
N LEU A 251 -5.81 13.07 3.08
CA LEU A 251 -5.02 12.98 4.32
C LEU A 251 -4.12 11.74 4.35
N LEU A 252 -4.62 10.59 3.86
CA LEU A 252 -3.83 9.36 3.76
C LEU A 252 -2.65 9.51 2.79
N VAL A 253 -2.84 10.16 1.64
CA VAL A 253 -1.76 10.45 0.68
C VAL A 253 -0.70 11.37 1.31
N ILE A 254 -1.13 12.44 1.99
CA ILE A 254 -0.24 13.37 2.70
C ILE A 254 0.56 12.62 3.79
N TYR A 255 -0.11 11.76 4.56
CA TYR A 255 0.52 10.94 5.58
C TYR A 255 1.54 9.97 4.98
N ALA A 256 1.21 9.28 3.88
CA ALA A 256 2.11 8.35 3.21
C ALA A 256 3.36 9.06 2.68
N ALA A 257 3.21 10.26 2.10
CA ALA A 257 4.35 11.08 1.68
C ALA A 257 5.23 11.45 2.88
N TRP A 258 4.63 11.93 3.98
CA TRP A 258 5.36 12.31 5.20
C TRP A 258 6.11 11.12 5.80
N ALA A 259 5.47 9.95 5.87
CA ALA A 259 6.04 8.71 6.37
C ALA A 259 7.33 8.34 5.63
N ARG A 260 7.34 8.41 4.29
CA ARG A 260 8.56 8.13 3.49
C ARG A 260 9.70 9.10 3.83
N PHE A 261 9.42 10.39 3.98
CA PHE A 261 10.44 11.37 4.37
C PHE A 261 10.96 11.13 5.80
N TYR A 262 10.08 10.80 6.73
CA TYR A 262 10.45 10.50 8.11
C TYR A 262 11.36 9.28 8.19
N ILE A 263 11.01 8.18 7.50
CA ILE A 263 11.83 6.97 7.44
C ILE A 263 13.20 7.25 6.82
N VAL A 264 13.25 8.01 5.73
CA VAL A 264 14.54 8.39 5.12
C VAL A 264 15.41 9.16 6.10
N ALA A 265 14.84 10.07 6.88
CA ALA A 265 15.58 10.82 7.91
C ALA A 265 16.08 9.91 9.04
N VAL A 266 15.32 8.86 9.40
CA VAL A 266 15.71 7.85 10.38
C VAL A 266 16.85 6.99 9.82
N ILE A 267 16.70 6.40 8.63
CA ILE A 267 17.69 5.52 8.01
C ILE A 267 19.00 6.26 7.77
N ALA A 268 18.95 7.52 7.34
CA ALA A 268 20.16 8.31 7.08
C ALA A 268 21.05 8.52 8.32
N LYS A 269 20.52 8.30 9.53
CA LYS A 269 21.26 8.39 10.80
C LYS A 269 21.63 7.02 11.41
N LEU A 270 21.16 5.91 10.83
CA LEU A 270 21.46 4.55 11.30
C LEU A 270 22.76 4.03 10.72
#